data_AF-A0A3C0PNN7-F1
#
_entry.id   AF-A0A3C0PNN7-F1
#
_cell.length_a   1.000
_cell.length_b   1.000
_cell.length_c   1.000
_cell.angle_alpha   90.00
_cell.angle_beta   90.00
_cell.angle_gamma   90.00
#
_symmetry.space_group_name_H-M   'P 1'
#
loop_
_entity.id
_entity.type
_entity.pdbx_description
1 polymer ?
#
loop_
_entity_poly.entity_id
_entity_poly.type
_entity_poly.pdbx_seq_one_letter_code
_entity_poly.pdbx_strand_id
1 'polypeptide(L)'
;MIPIQGMQGRSAFVLGMGRSGLIAAQALVVGGAHVLCWDDGEAGLARADEAGLTCADPLRGGLENIDVMIISPGIPHLYPAPHPAVAEALRLGIPLDNDIGLFFRSFATENWNSFDLAPKVVAVTGSNGKSTTSALIHHLLDVAGKRSQLAGNIGRGVLGLDPAEDGD
;
A
#
# COMPACT_ATOMS: atom_id res chain seq x y z
N MET A 1 0.69 2.46 11.90
CA MET A 1 1.19 2.03 10.57
C MET A 1 1.58 0.56 10.66
N ILE A 2 1.19 -0.23 9.65
CA ILE A 2 1.48 -1.66 9.58
C ILE A 2 2.86 -1.85 8.93
N PRO A 3 3.84 -2.48 9.62
CA PRO A 3 5.14 -2.79 9.03
C PRO A 3 5.00 -3.93 8.01
N ILE A 4 5.61 -3.76 6.82
CA ILE A 4 5.51 -4.78 5.77
C ILE A 4 6.37 -5.99 6.10
N GLN A 5 5.76 -7.17 6.12
CA GLN A 5 6.44 -8.44 6.38
C GLN A 5 7.16 -8.97 5.13
N GLY A 6 8.28 -9.68 5.35
CA GLY A 6 9.04 -10.38 4.30
C GLY A 6 9.84 -9.47 3.36
N MET A 7 10.07 -8.20 3.73
CA MET A 7 10.78 -7.21 2.90
C MET A 7 12.12 -6.75 3.48
N GLN A 8 12.53 -7.29 4.62
CA GLN A 8 13.81 -6.96 5.25
C GLN A 8 14.98 -7.21 4.27
N GLY A 9 15.74 -6.16 3.96
CA GLY A 9 16.88 -6.20 3.04
C GLY A 9 16.54 -6.38 1.56
N ARG A 10 15.24 -6.39 1.20
CA ARG A 10 14.78 -6.47 -0.19
C ARG A 10 14.62 -5.08 -0.80
N SER A 11 14.73 -4.99 -2.13
CA SER A 11 14.61 -3.73 -2.87
C SER A 11 13.21 -3.57 -3.45
N ALA A 12 12.44 -2.60 -2.97
CA ALA A 12 11.11 -2.29 -3.48
C ALA A 12 11.13 -1.01 -4.31
N PHE A 13 10.39 -1.01 -5.42
CA PHE A 13 10.15 0.20 -6.20
C PHE A 13 8.70 0.64 -6.06
N VAL A 14 8.44 1.87 -5.62
CA VAL A 14 7.07 2.41 -5.51
C VAL A 14 6.80 3.37 -6.66
N LEU A 15 5.81 3.03 -7.50
CA LEU A 15 5.37 3.88 -8.60
C LEU A 15 4.11 4.67 -8.18
N GLY A 16 4.23 6.00 -8.21
CA GLY A 16 3.24 6.96 -7.77
C GLY A 16 3.44 7.39 -6.31
N MET A 17 3.40 8.70 -6.06
CA MET A 17 3.60 9.37 -4.77
C MET A 17 2.40 10.23 -4.36
N GLY A 18 1.22 9.72 -4.70
CA GLY A 18 -0.04 10.14 -4.09
C GLY A 18 -0.15 9.63 -2.64
N ARG A 19 -1.37 9.70 -2.09
CA ARG A 19 -1.64 9.30 -0.70
C ARG A 19 -1.26 7.85 -0.40
N SER A 20 -1.72 6.90 -1.23
CA SER A 20 -1.44 5.47 -1.03
C SER A 20 0.04 5.15 -1.24
N GLY A 21 0.64 5.64 -2.32
CA GLY A 21 2.04 5.37 -2.66
C GLY A 21 3.02 5.84 -1.58
N LEU A 22 2.83 7.07 -1.07
CA LEU A 22 3.68 7.60 0.00
C LEU A 22 3.61 6.75 1.27
N ILE A 23 2.41 6.38 1.69
CA ILE A 23 2.19 5.53 2.87
C ILE A 23 2.76 4.12 2.64
N ALA A 24 2.65 3.57 1.43
CA ALA A 24 3.24 2.28 1.09
C ALA A 24 4.77 2.30 1.13
N ALA A 25 5.40 3.35 0.58
CA ALA A 25 6.84 3.55 0.64
C ALA A 25 7.34 3.63 2.08
N GLN A 26 6.66 4.40 2.93
CA GLN A 26 6.99 4.50 4.36
C GLN A 26 6.85 3.16 5.08
N ALA A 27 5.75 2.42 4.83
CA ALA A 27 5.52 1.11 5.45
C ALA A 27 6.59 0.07 5.02
N LEU A 28 7.07 0.14 3.78
CA LEU A 28 8.16 -0.70 3.28
C LEU A 28 9.50 -0.37 3.95
N VAL A 29 9.82 0.92 4.13
CA VAL A 29 11.01 1.35 4.88
C VAL A 29 10.95 0.85 6.32
N VAL A 30 9.80 1.00 6.99
CA VAL A 30 9.60 0.47 8.35
C VAL A 30 9.74 -1.06 8.40
N GLY A 31 9.32 -1.75 7.34
CA GLY A 31 9.52 -3.19 7.14
C GLY A 31 10.96 -3.60 6.77
N GLY A 32 11.90 -2.64 6.73
CA GLY A 32 13.32 -2.88 6.47
C GLY A 32 13.70 -3.03 4.99
N ALA A 33 12.83 -2.60 4.07
CA ALA A 33 13.13 -2.61 2.64
C ALA A 33 14.03 -1.45 2.23
N HIS A 34 14.83 -1.65 1.19
CA HIS A 34 15.44 -0.57 0.42
C HIS A 34 14.42 -0.04 -0.58
N VAL A 35 13.96 1.19 -0.41
CA VAL A 35 12.88 1.75 -1.23
C VAL A 35 13.42 2.76 -2.22
N LEU A 36 13.17 2.51 -3.50
CA LEU A 36 13.24 3.51 -4.57
C LEU A 36 11.82 3.88 -5.00
N CYS A 37 11.68 5.06 -5.59
CA CYS A 37 10.37 5.52 -6.00
C CYS A 37 10.39 6.44 -7.22
N TRP A 38 9.21 6.63 -7.80
CA TRP A 38 9.01 7.59 -8.87
C TRP A 38 7.57 8.08 -8.96
N ASP A 39 7.40 9.32 -9.39
CA ASP A 39 6.12 9.90 -9.82
C ASP A 39 6.40 10.73 -11.08
N ASP A 40 5.47 10.71 -12.04
CA ASP A 40 5.64 11.48 -13.28
C ASP A 40 5.44 12.99 -13.05
N GLY A 41 4.77 13.36 -11.95
CA GLY A 41 4.51 14.74 -11.58
C GLY A 41 5.50 15.27 -10.55
N GLU A 42 5.94 16.52 -10.74
CA GLU A 42 6.84 17.23 -9.81
C GLU A 42 6.32 17.25 -8.37
N ALA A 43 5.00 17.40 -8.19
CA ALA A 43 4.39 17.40 -6.86
C ALA A 43 4.52 16.04 -6.13
N GLY A 44 4.54 14.92 -6.87
CA GLY A 44 4.79 13.60 -6.29
C GLY A 44 6.26 13.42 -5.92
N LEU A 45 7.17 13.84 -6.80
CA LEU A 45 8.61 13.84 -6.53
C LEU A 45 8.97 14.71 -5.31
N ALA A 46 8.36 15.88 -5.17
CA ALA A 46 8.55 16.76 -4.01
C ALA A 46 8.10 16.10 -2.70
N ARG A 47 6.95 15.40 -2.70
CA ARG A 47 6.49 14.65 -1.52
C ARG A 47 7.43 13.51 -1.14
N ALA A 48 8.04 12.84 -2.13
CA ALA A 48 9.02 11.81 -1.88
C ALA A 48 10.29 12.39 -1.22
N ASP A 49 10.78 13.51 -1.74
CA ASP A 49 11.94 14.23 -1.18
C ASP A 49 11.67 14.71 0.26
N GLU A 50 10.51 15.33 0.51
CA GLU A 50 10.07 15.73 1.85
C GLU A 50 10.00 14.55 2.84
N ALA A 51 9.69 13.35 2.34
CA ALA A 51 9.65 12.12 3.13
C ALA A 51 11.01 11.41 3.23
N GLY A 52 12.08 11.96 2.64
CA GLY A 52 13.42 11.38 2.63
C GLY A 52 13.54 10.12 1.77
N LEU A 53 12.69 9.97 0.76
CA LEU A 53 12.69 8.83 -0.16
C LEU A 53 13.54 9.13 -1.40
N THR A 54 14.28 8.13 -1.87
CA THR A 54 15.13 8.26 -3.05
C THR A 54 14.31 8.06 -4.32
N CYS A 55 14.24 9.10 -5.16
CA CYS A 55 13.62 9.02 -6.48
C CYS A 55 14.60 8.46 -7.52
N ALA A 56 14.15 7.51 -8.35
CA ALA A 56 14.93 6.95 -9.45
C ALA A 56 14.05 6.76 -10.70
N ASP A 57 14.48 7.30 -11.84
CA ASP A 57 13.71 7.23 -13.09
C ASP A 57 13.67 5.77 -13.60
N PRO A 58 12.47 5.14 -13.67
CA PRO A 58 12.34 3.74 -14.03
C PRO A 58 12.74 3.46 -15.49
N LEU A 59 12.75 4.47 -16.35
CA LEU A 59 13.13 4.35 -17.76
C LEU A 59 14.62 4.65 -18.00
N ARG A 60 15.36 5.02 -16.94
CA ARG A 60 16.80 5.33 -16.98
C ARG A 60 17.59 4.50 -15.97
N GLY A 61 17.27 3.21 -15.87
CA GLY A 61 17.98 2.27 -14.99
C GLY A 61 17.51 2.25 -13.54
N GLY A 62 16.47 3.03 -13.16
CA GLY A 62 15.93 3.04 -11.80
C GLY A 62 15.28 1.72 -11.34
N LEU A 63 15.13 0.74 -12.24
CA LEU A 63 14.58 -0.58 -11.96
C LEU A 63 15.65 -1.68 -11.80
N GLU A 64 16.93 -1.33 -11.84
CA GLU A 64 18.00 -2.30 -11.59
C GLU A 64 17.95 -2.85 -10.15
N ASN A 65 18.07 -4.17 -10.02
CA ASN A 65 18.09 -4.88 -8.73
C ASN A 65 16.84 -4.67 -7.86
N ILE A 66 15.67 -4.50 -8.48
CA ILE A 66 14.38 -4.42 -7.80
C ILE A 66 13.74 -5.80 -7.65
N ASP A 67 13.31 -6.13 -6.43
CA ASP A 67 12.62 -7.38 -6.08
C ASP A 67 11.12 -7.35 -6.39
N VAL A 68 10.49 -6.17 -6.29
CA VAL A 68 9.05 -5.98 -6.47
C VAL A 68 8.74 -4.52 -6.79
N MET A 69 7.78 -4.29 -7.68
CA MET A 69 7.20 -2.97 -7.93
C MET A 69 5.81 -2.88 -7.29
N ILE A 70 5.60 -1.83 -6.49
CA ILE A 70 4.33 -1.51 -5.86
C ILE A 70 3.69 -0.35 -6.62
N ILE A 71 2.50 -0.58 -7.17
CA ILE A 71 1.83 0.36 -8.05
C ILE A 71 0.71 1.07 -7.30
N SER A 72 0.75 2.41 -7.31
CA SER A 72 -0.32 3.22 -6.74
C SER A 72 -1.65 2.99 -7.47
N PRO A 73 -2.80 3.00 -6.74
CA PRO A 73 -4.12 2.96 -7.36
C PRO A 73 -4.29 4.08 -8.39
N GLY A 74 -4.78 3.72 -9.58
CA GLY A 74 -5.03 4.66 -10.68
C GLY A 74 -3.94 4.71 -11.75
N ILE A 75 -2.75 4.14 -11.50
CA ILE A 75 -1.74 3.97 -12.55
C ILE A 75 -2.12 2.75 -13.41
N PRO A 76 -2.25 2.90 -14.74
CA PRO A 76 -2.57 1.79 -15.62
C PRO A 76 -1.48 0.71 -15.57
N HIS A 77 -1.85 -0.51 -15.20
CA HIS A 77 -0.94 -1.67 -15.24
C HIS A 77 -1.30 -2.68 -16.35
N LEU A 78 -2.46 -2.51 -16.99
CA LEU A 78 -2.95 -3.40 -18.07
C LEU A 78 -3.66 -2.62 -19.18
N TYR A 79 -4.74 -1.89 -18.86
CA TYR A 79 -5.62 -1.27 -19.85
C TYR A 79 -5.62 0.27 -19.80
N PRO A 80 -5.79 0.96 -20.95
CA PRO A 80 -5.76 0.41 -22.31
C PRO A 80 -4.35 -0.05 -22.74
N ALA A 81 -3.32 0.50 -22.09
CA ALA A 81 -1.95 0.04 -22.14
C ALA A 81 -1.32 0.24 -20.75
N PRO A 82 -0.33 -0.57 -20.36
CA PRO A 82 0.41 -0.35 -19.12
C PRO A 82 1.19 0.98 -19.19
N HIS A 83 1.35 1.61 -18.03
CA HIS A 83 2.29 2.70 -17.85
C HIS A 83 3.70 2.29 -18.30
N PRO A 84 4.51 3.16 -18.94
CA PRO A 84 5.84 2.80 -19.42
C PRO A 84 6.74 2.15 -18.36
N ALA A 85 6.72 2.67 -17.13
CA ALA A 85 7.48 2.08 -16.02
C ALA A 85 7.00 0.66 -15.66
N VAL A 86 5.69 0.40 -15.76
CA VAL A 86 5.11 -0.93 -15.52
C VAL A 86 5.49 -1.88 -16.66
N ALA A 87 5.44 -1.41 -17.91
CA ALA A 87 5.88 -2.20 -19.06
C ALA A 87 7.36 -2.60 -18.94
N GLU A 88 8.22 -1.67 -18.49
CA GLU A 88 9.63 -1.95 -18.26
C GLU A 88 9.85 -2.94 -17.11
N ALA A 89 9.13 -2.78 -15.99
CA ALA A 89 9.18 -3.74 -14.89
C ALA A 89 8.78 -5.16 -15.34
N LEU A 90 7.71 -5.29 -16.13
CA LEU A 90 7.29 -6.56 -16.72
C LEU A 90 8.36 -7.13 -17.66
N ARG A 91 8.99 -6.30 -18.48
CA ARG A 91 10.08 -6.71 -19.39
C ARG A 91 11.29 -7.25 -18.62
N LEU A 92 11.58 -6.68 -17.45
CA LEU A 92 12.65 -7.10 -16.53
C LEU A 92 12.25 -8.31 -15.66
N GLY A 93 10.99 -8.77 -15.72
CA GLY A 93 10.49 -9.86 -14.90
C GLY A 93 10.26 -9.49 -13.43
N ILE A 94 10.15 -8.19 -13.14
CA ILE A 94 9.90 -7.69 -11.79
C ILE A 94 8.43 -7.95 -11.43
N PRO A 95 8.14 -8.68 -10.33
CA PRO A 95 6.79 -8.88 -9.83
C PRO A 95 6.09 -7.55 -9.52
N LEU A 96 4.81 -7.45 -9.85
CA LEU A 96 3.97 -6.29 -9.57
C LEU A 96 3.01 -6.60 -8.41
N ASP A 97 2.83 -5.64 -7.50
CA ASP A 97 1.87 -5.71 -6.40
C ASP A 97 1.31 -4.29 -6.09
N ASN A 98 0.46 -4.16 -5.07
CA ASN A 98 -0.13 -2.90 -4.63
C ASN A 98 -0.25 -2.83 -3.09
N ASP A 99 -0.69 -1.69 -2.58
CA ASP A 99 -0.86 -1.44 -1.14
C ASP A 99 -1.85 -2.41 -0.46
N ILE A 100 -2.90 -2.85 -1.14
CA ILE A 100 -3.87 -3.83 -0.63
C ILE A 100 -3.22 -5.23 -0.53
N GLY A 101 -2.44 -5.65 -1.52
CA GLY A 101 -1.71 -6.92 -1.50
C GLY A 101 -0.68 -6.95 -0.36
N LEU A 102 0.07 -5.85 -0.21
CA LEU A 102 0.99 -5.65 0.91
C LEU A 102 0.29 -5.71 2.27
N PHE A 103 -0.90 -5.12 2.38
CA PHE A 103 -1.71 -5.15 3.60
C PHE A 103 -2.08 -6.58 3.97
N PHE A 104 -2.71 -7.34 3.07
CA PHE A 104 -3.13 -8.71 3.39
C PHE A 104 -1.96 -9.64 3.68
N ARG A 105 -0.79 -9.39 3.09
CA ARG A 105 0.44 -10.13 3.41
C ARG A 105 0.99 -9.83 4.80
N SER A 106 0.71 -8.64 5.34
CA SER A 106 1.40 -8.13 6.53
C SER A 106 0.48 -7.92 7.74
N PHE A 107 -0.84 -7.93 7.54
CA PHE A 107 -1.81 -7.63 8.59
C PHE A 107 -2.04 -8.80 9.55
N ALA A 108 -2.27 -9.99 9.01
CA ALA A 108 -2.40 -11.21 9.80
C ALA A 108 -1.00 -11.74 10.14
N THR A 109 -0.65 -11.75 11.43
CA THR A 109 0.67 -12.18 11.92
C THR A 109 0.50 -13.28 12.96
N GLU A 110 1.59 -13.99 13.28
CA GLU A 110 1.59 -15.03 14.32
C GLU A 110 1.18 -14.49 15.70
N ASN A 111 1.31 -13.18 15.93
CA ASN A 111 0.88 -12.53 17.18
C ASN A 111 -0.62 -12.71 17.44
N TRP A 112 -1.44 -12.88 16.40
CA TRP A 112 -2.88 -13.09 16.54
C TRP A 112 -3.22 -14.41 17.25
N ASN A 113 -2.28 -15.36 17.32
CA ASN A 113 -2.46 -16.59 18.11
C ASN A 113 -2.61 -16.32 19.61
N SER A 114 -2.25 -15.12 20.07
CA SER A 114 -2.40 -14.68 21.46
C SER A 114 -3.70 -13.92 21.73
N PHE A 115 -4.52 -13.66 20.71
CA PHE A 115 -5.76 -12.90 20.86
C PHE A 115 -6.92 -13.84 21.16
N ASP A 116 -7.80 -13.43 22.07
CA ASP A 116 -9.05 -14.15 22.35
C ASP A 116 -10.01 -14.05 21.16
N LEU A 117 -10.01 -12.90 20.48
CA LEU A 117 -10.79 -12.66 19.27
C LEU A 117 -9.90 -12.15 18.12
N ALA A 118 -9.74 -13.00 17.10
CA ALA A 118 -8.96 -12.65 15.92
C ALA A 118 -9.57 -11.44 15.17
N PRO A 119 -8.74 -10.49 14.70
CA PRO A 119 -9.20 -9.31 14.00
C PRO A 119 -9.91 -9.62 12.69
N LYS A 120 -10.90 -8.81 12.30
CA LYS A 120 -11.69 -9.03 11.08
C LYS A 120 -11.51 -7.92 10.06
N VAL A 121 -11.52 -8.30 8.78
CA VAL A 121 -11.46 -7.35 7.65
C VAL A 121 -12.76 -7.42 6.86
N VAL A 122 -13.42 -6.26 6.71
CA VAL A 122 -14.59 -6.09 5.83
C VAL A 122 -14.16 -5.30 4.58
N ALA A 123 -14.09 -5.98 3.44
CA ALA A 123 -13.71 -5.36 2.17
C ALA A 123 -14.96 -4.94 1.36
N VAL A 124 -15.03 -3.68 0.95
CA VAL A 124 -16.15 -3.13 0.17
C VAL A 124 -15.65 -2.67 -1.20
N THR A 125 -16.26 -3.17 -2.27
CA THR A 125 -15.98 -2.79 -3.65
C THR A 125 -17.27 -2.55 -4.45
N GLY A 126 -17.15 -2.04 -5.68
CA GLY A 126 -18.27 -1.76 -6.58
C GLY A 126 -18.08 -0.45 -7.36
N SER A 127 -18.88 -0.22 -8.40
CA SER A 127 -18.77 1.01 -9.20
C SER A 127 -19.18 2.24 -8.38
N ASN A 128 -20.30 2.15 -7.66
CA ASN A 128 -20.88 3.23 -6.85
C ASN A 128 -21.16 2.76 -5.42
N GLY A 129 -21.36 3.70 -4.49
CA GLY A 129 -21.79 3.41 -3.12
C GLY A 129 -20.71 2.91 -2.16
N LYS A 130 -19.52 2.51 -2.65
CA LYS A 130 -18.39 2.03 -1.83
C LYS A 130 -18.15 2.90 -0.57
N SER A 131 -17.95 4.19 -0.79
CA SER A 131 -17.62 5.15 0.26
C SER A 131 -18.70 5.25 1.34
N THR A 132 -19.95 5.38 0.91
CA THR A 132 -21.10 5.48 1.80
C THR A 132 -21.30 4.18 2.58
N THR A 133 -21.18 3.03 1.90
CA THR A 133 -21.30 1.71 2.53
C THR A 133 -20.21 1.47 3.56
N SER A 134 -18.94 1.74 3.24
CA SER A 134 -17.83 1.58 4.19
C SER A 134 -17.98 2.50 5.41
N ALA A 135 -18.39 3.76 5.20
CA ALA A 135 -18.65 4.69 6.30
C ALA A 135 -19.83 4.25 7.18
N LEU A 136 -20.90 3.73 6.57
CA LEU A 136 -22.07 3.23 7.30
C LEU A 136 -21.72 1.98 8.13
N ILE A 137 -20.96 1.04 7.58
CA ILE A 137 -20.49 -0.14 8.33
C ILE A 137 -19.67 0.30 9.55
N HIS A 138 -18.72 1.21 9.35
CA HIS A 138 -17.89 1.73 10.45
C HIS A 138 -18.74 2.43 11.52
N HIS A 139 -19.69 3.27 11.12
CA HIS A 139 -20.60 3.94 12.03
C HIS A 139 -21.46 2.95 12.85
N LEU A 140 -21.99 1.90 12.22
CA LEU A 140 -22.79 0.89 12.92
C LEU A 140 -21.96 0.08 13.93
N LEU A 141 -20.69 -0.22 13.61
CA LEU A 141 -19.78 -0.88 14.54
C LEU A 141 -19.47 0.00 15.75
N ASP A 142 -19.18 1.28 15.51
CA ASP A 142 -18.95 2.27 16.57
C ASP A 142 -20.17 2.41 17.50
N VAL A 143 -21.37 2.56 16.93
CA VAL A 143 -22.63 2.60 17.69
C VAL A 143 -22.88 1.31 18.49
N ALA A 144 -22.43 0.17 17.98
CA ALA A 144 -22.51 -1.12 18.67
C ALA A 144 -21.41 -1.32 19.74
N GLY A 145 -20.57 -0.31 19.99
CA GLY A 145 -19.44 -0.38 20.93
C GLY A 145 -18.34 -1.34 20.46
N LYS A 146 -18.23 -1.58 19.15
CA LYS A 146 -17.17 -2.39 18.54
C LYS A 146 -16.08 -1.47 18.02
N ARG A 147 -14.84 -1.78 18.39
CA ARG A 147 -13.68 -1.15 17.79
C ARG A 147 -13.65 -1.47 16.31
N SER A 148 -13.33 -0.48 15.49
CA SER A 148 -13.15 -0.67 14.06
C SER A 148 -12.33 0.46 13.49
N GLN A 149 -11.57 0.17 12.43
CA GLN A 149 -10.75 1.15 11.74
C GLN A 149 -11.16 1.25 10.26
N LEU A 150 -11.42 2.46 9.77
CA LEU A 150 -11.77 2.70 8.36
C LEU A 150 -10.53 3.13 7.56
N ALA A 151 -10.24 2.43 6.46
CA ALA A 151 -9.14 2.76 5.55
C ALA A 151 -9.39 2.30 4.10
N GLY A 152 -8.46 2.64 3.20
CA GLY A 152 -8.47 2.30 1.78
C GLY A 152 -8.61 3.54 0.91
N ASN A 153 -9.56 3.52 -0.03
CA ASN A 153 -9.82 4.65 -0.93
C ASN A 153 -10.49 5.86 -0.24
N ILE A 154 -11.00 5.69 0.98
CA ILE A 154 -11.60 6.72 1.82
C ILE A 154 -10.84 6.78 3.13
N GLY A 155 -10.58 8.00 3.64
CA GLY A 155 -9.83 8.21 4.87
C GLY A 155 -8.32 8.04 4.65
N ARG A 156 -7.69 7.23 5.51
CA ARG A 156 -6.26 6.89 5.45
C ARG A 156 -6.00 5.72 4.48
N GLY A 157 -4.82 5.70 3.88
CA GLY A 157 -4.36 4.54 3.12
C GLY A 157 -4.30 3.30 4.04
N VAL A 158 -4.54 2.11 3.48
CA VAL A 158 -4.70 0.88 4.27
C VAL A 158 -3.49 0.55 5.15
N LEU A 159 -2.28 0.84 4.69
CA LEU A 159 -1.05 0.59 5.45
C LEU A 159 -0.82 1.62 6.57
N GLY A 160 -1.56 2.72 6.55
CA GLY A 160 -1.59 3.72 7.62
C GLY A 160 -2.49 3.33 8.80
N LEU A 161 -3.17 2.18 8.72
CA LEU A 161 -3.89 1.58 9.85
C LEU A 161 -2.95 1.37 11.04
N ASP A 162 -3.52 1.36 12.24
CA ASP A 162 -2.82 0.93 13.43
C ASP A 162 -2.74 -0.60 13.43
N PRO A 163 -1.70 -1.19 14.05
CA PRO A 163 -1.64 -2.64 14.23
C PRO A 163 -2.93 -3.15 14.88
N ALA A 164 -3.37 -4.35 14.48
CA ALA A 164 -4.57 -4.92 15.05
C ALA A 164 -4.38 -5.26 16.53
N GLU A 165 -5.42 -5.02 17.33
CA GLU A 165 -5.50 -5.41 18.73
C GLU A 165 -6.55 -6.50 18.95
N ASP A 166 -6.57 -7.10 20.14
CA ASP A 166 -7.55 -8.13 20.48
C ASP A 166 -8.99 -7.58 20.38
N GLY A 167 -9.80 -8.24 19.56
CA GLY A 167 -11.18 -7.88 19.32
C GLY A 167 -11.45 -6.77 18.29
N ASP A 168 -10.45 -6.38 17.49
CA ASP A 168 -10.59 -5.47 16.33
C ASP A 168 -11.42 -6.06 15.14
#